data_AF-A0A1R3KLV8-F1
#
_entry.id   AF-A0A1R3KLV8-F1
#
_cell.length_a   1.000
_cell.length_b   1.000
_cell.length_c   1.000
_cell.angle_alpha   90.00
_cell.angle_beta   90.00
_cell.angle_gamma   90.00
#
_symmetry.space_group_name_H-M   'P 1'
#
loop_
_entity.id
_entity.type
_entity.pdbx_description
1 polymer ?
#
loop_
_entity_poly.entity_id
_entity_poly.type
_entity_poly.pdbx_seq_one_letter_code
_entity_poly.pdbx_strand_id
1 'polypeptide(L)' 'MAMKLFDAHCHLQDQRILDKAPQLIATATKAGVVYFAVNGITE' A
#
# COMPACT_ATOMS: atom_id res chain seq x y z
N MET A 1 -18.85 0.43 -12.90
CA MET A 1 -17.62 -0.30 -12.49
C MET A 1 -16.82 0.63 -11.60
N ALA A 2 -16.49 0.25 -10.37
CA ALA A 2 -15.56 1.03 -9.55
C ALA A 2 -14.14 0.87 -10.10
N MET A 3 -13.38 1.96 -10.17
CA MET A 3 -12.00 1.97 -10.68
C MET A 3 -11.10 1.15 -9.76
N LYS A 4 -10.28 0.27 -10.35
CA LYS A 4 -9.28 -0.53 -9.64
C LYS A 4 -7.91 0.11 -9.85
N LEU A 5 -7.23 0.41 -8.75
CA LEU A 5 -5.92 1.02 -8.73
C LEU A 5 -4.85 -0.02 -8.36
N PHE A 6 -3.67 0.16 -8.92
CA PHE A 6 -2.45 -0.53 -8.55
C PHE A 6 -1.47 0.50 -8.02
N ASP A 7 -1.03 0.34 -6.78
CA ASP A 7 0.08 1.11 -6.25
C ASP A 7 1.38 0.45 -6.70
N ALA A 8 2.04 1.07 -7.67
CA ALA A 8 3.25 0.53 -8.29
C ALA A 8 4.52 0.79 -7.46
N HIS A 9 4.46 1.61 -6.41
CA HIS A 9 5.63 1.93 -5.60
C HIS A 9 5.25 2.37 -4.18
N CYS A 10 5.46 1.47 -3.21
CA CYS A 10 5.28 1.81 -1.79
C CYS A 10 6.32 1.11 -0.90
N HIS A 11 6.50 1.63 0.30
CA HIS A 11 7.39 1.06 1.33
C HIS A 11 6.59 0.70 2.59
N LEU A 12 5.58 -0.17 2.46
CA LEU A 12 4.71 -0.57 3.58
C LEU A 12 5.44 -1.31 4.71
N GLN A 13 6.65 -1.78 4.46
CA GLN A 13 7.55 -2.37 5.45
C GLN A 13 8.44 -1.35 6.18
N ASP A 14 8.31 -0.06 5.88
CA ASP A 14 9.08 1.00 6.53
C ASP A 14 8.79 1.04 8.04
N GLN A 15 9.85 1.06 8.86
CA GLN A 15 9.76 1.04 10.33
C GLN A 15 8.91 2.18 10.91
N ARG A 16 8.78 3.31 10.20
CA ARG A 16 7.97 4.47 10.64
C ARG A 16 6.47 4.19 10.60
N ILE A 17 6.03 3.20 9.82
CA ILE A 17 4.61 2.89 9.59
C ILE A 17 4.27 1.41 9.69
N LEU A 18 5.23 0.56 10.06
CA LEU A 18 5.09 -0.90 10.06
C LEU A 18 3.91 -1.37 10.93
N ASP A 19 3.71 -0.74 12.09
CA ASP A 19 2.60 -0.99 13.01
C ASP A 19 1.23 -0.58 12.43
N LYS A 20 1.23 0.37 11.49
CA LYS A 20 0.03 0.91 10.82
C LYS A 20 -0.25 0.27 9.47
N ALA A 21 0.67 -0.51 8.93
CA ALA A 21 0.56 -1.09 7.59
C ALA A 21 -0.77 -1.84 7.36
N PRO A 22 -1.31 -2.65 8.29
CA PRO A 22 -2.61 -3.29 8.11
C PRO A 22 -3.77 -2.28 7.94
N GLN A 23 -3.76 -1.20 8.74
CA GLN A 23 -4.77 -0.14 8.66
C GLN A 23 -4.66 0.65 7.35
N LEU A 24 -3.44 0.95 6.91
CA LEU A 24 -3.17 1.65 5.66
C LEU A 24 -3.64 0.82 4.45
N ILE A 25 -3.31 -0.47 4.41
CA ILE A 25 -3.76 -1.39 3.35
C ILE A 25 -5.29 -1.47 3.32
N ALA A 26 -5.95 -1.62 4.47
CA ALA A 26 -7.41 -1.68 4.53
C ALA A 26 -8.07 -0.38 4.05
N THR A 27 -7.47 0.77 4.38
CA THR A 27 -7.96 2.08 3.96
C THR A 27 -7.77 2.29 2.45
N ALA A 28 -6.59 1.97 1.93
CA ALA A 28 -6.28 2.06 0.50
C ALA A 28 -7.16 1.11 -0.33
N THR A 29 -7.44 -0.09 0.18
CA THR A 29 -8.37 -1.04 -0.44
C THR A 29 -9.78 -0.47 -0.56
N LYS A 30 -10.28 0.19 0.50
CA LYS A 30 -11.58 0.89 0.47
C LYS A 30 -11.60 2.06 -0.52
N ALA A 31 -10.45 2.67 -0.77
CA ALA A 31 -10.27 3.74 -1.76
C ALA A 31 -10.08 3.21 -3.20
N GLY A 32 -9.99 1.89 -3.41
CA GLY A 32 -9.90 1.26 -4.73
C GLY A 32 -8.51 0.75 -5.11
N VAL A 33 -7.49 0.87 -4.25
CA VAL A 33 -6.17 0.26 -4.46
C VAL A 33 -6.22 -1.22 -4.11
N VAL A 34 -6.19 -2.08 -5.12
CA VAL A 34 -6.42 -3.52 -4.96
C VAL A 34 -5.15 -4.36 -5.04
N TYR A 35 -4.06 -3.76 -5.52
CA TYR A 35 -2.74 -4.38 -5.64
C TYR A 35 -1.66 -3.39 -5.24
N PHE A 36 -0.57 -3.89 -4.65
CA PHE A 36 0.56 -3.09 -4.17
C PHE A 36 1.86 -3.77 -4.60
N ALA A 37 2.78 -3.01 -5.18
CA ALA A 37 4.20 -3.37 -5.24
C ALA A 37 4.89 -2.77 -4.02
N VAL A 38 5.40 -3.64 -3.15
CA VAL A 38 6.17 -3.24 -1.97
C VAL A 38 7.64 -3.28 -2.36
N ASN A 39 8.26 -2.11 -2.47
CA ASN A 39 9.60 -1.93 -3.04
C ASN A 39 10.68 -2.20 -2.00
N GLY A 40 11.92 -2.37 -2.44
CA GLY A 40 13.07 -2.52 -1.54
C GLY A 40 13.29 -1.30 -0.64
N ILE A 41 14.22 -1.41 0.31
CA ILE A 41 14.61 -0.32 1.22
C ILE A 41 15.68 0.62 0.64
N THR A 42 15.99 0.45 -0.65
CA THR A 42 16.92 1.26 -1.44
C THR A 42 16.26 1.51 -2.79
N GLU A 43 16.23 2.78 -3.22
CA GLU A 43 15.53 3.24 -4.42
C GLU A 43 16.39 3.26 -5.69
#